data_AF-A0A843E1J6-F1
#
_entry.id   AF-A0A843E1J6-F1
#
_cell.length_a   1.000
_cell.length_b   1.000
_cell.length_c   1.000
_cell.angle_alpha   90.00
_cell.angle_beta   90.00
_cell.angle_gamma   90.00
#
_symmetry.space_group_name_H-M   'P 1'
#
loop_
_entity.id
_entity.type
_entity.pdbx_description
1 polymer ?
#
loop_
_entity_poly.entity_id
_entity_poly.type
_entity_poly.pdbx_seq_one_letter_code
_entity_poly.pdbx_strand_id
1 'polypeptide(L)'
;NYVAEIIRDKNRLKPKNPVEIPLAVIVTKSDLLMRPATAEEDEDALFGPESSLHIPREQGSADMDNIALVGTEVEEYLRRNAGQDLLDAVDQFENHQYFAVSALGGAPADGVLKNGVAPFRVEDPMIWFLNTTEKRRWL
;
A
#
# COMPACT_ATOMS: atom_id res chain seq x y z
N ASN A 1 -0.95 -3.69 18.02
CA ASN A 1 -1.59 -4.87 18.67
C ASN A 1 -3.09 -4.73 18.98
N TYR A 2 -3.58 -3.59 19.47
CA TYR A 2 -5.00 -3.41 19.86
C TYR A 2 -6.04 -3.82 18.79
N VAL A 3 -5.82 -3.49 17.51
CA VAL A 3 -6.78 -3.80 16.42
C VAL A 3 -6.93 -5.31 16.21
N ALA A 4 -5.83 -6.06 16.15
CA ALA A 4 -5.86 -7.50 15.99
C ALA A 4 -6.53 -8.20 17.19
N GLU A 5 -6.32 -7.69 18.41
CA GLU A 5 -6.96 -8.20 19.62
C GLU A 5 -8.48 -8.02 19.60
N ILE A 6 -8.98 -6.84 19.22
CA ILE A 6 -10.44 -6.61 19.06
C ILE A 6 -11.05 -7.57 18.06
N ILE A 7 -10.38 -7.80 16.93
CA ILE A 7 -10.87 -8.70 15.87
C ILE A 7 -10.92 -10.14 16.38
N ARG A 8 -9.89 -10.59 17.11
CA ARG A 8 -9.86 -11.94 17.69
C ARG A 8 -10.97 -12.15 18.71
N ASP A 9 -11.18 -11.18 19.61
CA ASP A 9 -12.23 -11.24 20.63
C ASP A 9 -13.62 -11.35 19.99
N LYS A 10 -13.91 -10.48 19.01
CA LYS A 10 -15.18 -10.51 18.27
C LYS A 10 -15.41 -11.82 17.50
N ASN A 11 -14.37 -12.40 16.92
CA ASN A 11 -14.46 -13.61 16.10
C ASN A 11 -14.20 -14.91 16.88
N ARG A 12 -14.03 -14.84 18.21
CA ARG A 12 -13.70 -16.00 19.08
C ARG A 12 -12.49 -16.81 18.57
N LEU A 13 -11.52 -16.14 17.97
CA LEU A 13 -10.32 -16.77 17.46
C LEU A 13 -9.41 -17.18 18.62
N LYS A 14 -8.76 -18.34 18.48
CA LYS A 14 -7.79 -18.78 19.50
C LYS A 14 -6.62 -17.78 19.57
N PRO A 15 -6.07 -17.54 20.77
CA PRO A 15 -4.84 -16.77 20.91
C PRO A 15 -3.75 -17.39 20.03
N LYS A 16 -2.99 -16.55 19.32
CA LYS A 16 -1.92 -16.92 18.37
C LYS A 16 -2.35 -17.44 17.00
N ASN A 17 -3.64 -17.67 16.73
CA ASN A 17 -4.05 -17.91 15.34
C ASN A 17 -3.95 -16.58 14.54
N PRO A 18 -3.44 -16.63 13.29
CA PRO A 18 -3.45 -15.48 12.42
C PRO A 18 -4.90 -15.07 12.13
N VAL A 19 -5.12 -13.76 11.96
CA VAL A 19 -6.41 -13.22 11.58
C VAL A 19 -6.60 -13.49 10.09
N GLU A 20 -7.61 -14.28 9.76
CA GLU A 20 -7.87 -14.67 8.38
C GLU A 20 -8.49 -13.51 7.56
N ILE A 21 -8.99 -12.44 8.17
CA ILE A 21 -9.55 -11.31 7.44
C ILE A 21 -8.42 -10.59 6.66
N PRO A 22 -8.53 -10.39 5.33
CA PRO A 22 -7.49 -9.69 4.57
C PRO A 22 -7.29 -8.24 5.04
N LEU A 23 -6.04 -7.82 5.18
CA LEU A 23 -5.66 -6.47 5.61
C LEU A 23 -4.92 -5.72 4.49
N ALA A 24 -5.50 -4.61 4.02
CA ALA A 24 -4.79 -3.65 3.17
C ALA A 24 -4.21 -2.52 4.03
N VAL A 25 -2.89 -2.32 3.97
CA VAL A 25 -2.19 -1.22 4.64
C VAL A 25 -1.84 -0.17 3.59
N ILE A 26 -2.32 1.06 3.76
CA ILE A 26 -2.26 2.08 2.70
C ILE A 26 -1.51 3.31 3.17
N VAL A 27 -0.40 3.63 2.51
CA VAL A 27 0.27 4.93 2.59
C VAL A 27 -0.44 5.89 1.63
N THR A 28 -1.15 6.85 2.21
CA THR A 28 -1.88 7.87 1.44
C THR A 28 -1.00 9.08 1.15
N LYS A 29 -1.31 9.80 0.05
CA LYS A 29 -0.53 10.94 -0.43
C LYS A 29 0.92 10.57 -0.74
N SER A 30 1.11 9.39 -1.33
CA SER A 30 2.43 8.87 -1.70
C SER A 30 3.16 9.76 -2.70
N ASP A 31 2.45 10.62 -3.43
CA ASP A 31 3.02 11.66 -4.30
C ASP A 31 3.97 12.60 -3.57
N LEU A 32 3.79 12.81 -2.26
CA LEU A 32 4.72 13.60 -1.43
C LEU A 32 6.03 12.89 -1.14
N LEU A 33 6.04 11.56 -1.29
CA LEU A 33 7.20 10.69 -1.02
C LEU A 33 7.94 10.34 -2.32
N MET A 34 7.37 10.70 -3.48
CA MET A 34 7.88 10.41 -4.81
C MET A 34 8.76 11.54 -5.33
N ARG A 35 9.88 11.18 -5.95
CA ARG A 35 10.72 12.12 -6.69
C ARG A 35 10.04 12.54 -8.00
N PRO A 36 9.92 13.85 -8.31
CA PRO A 36 9.68 14.29 -9.69
C PRO A 36 10.92 13.97 -10.54
N ALA A 37 10.73 13.35 -11.71
CA ALA A 37 11.84 12.98 -12.62
C ALA A 37 12.76 14.14 -13.03
N THR A 38 12.33 15.39 -12.81
CA THR A 38 13.04 16.62 -13.18
C THR A 38 13.78 17.30 -12.01
N ALA A 39 13.71 16.78 -10.79
CA ALA A 39 14.42 17.37 -9.65
C ALA A 39 15.90 16.98 -9.68
N GLU A 40 16.82 17.97 -9.67
CA GLU A 40 18.25 17.75 -9.43
C GLU A 40 18.46 17.06 -8.05
N GLU A 41 19.62 16.43 -7.86
CA GLU A 41 19.94 15.46 -6.81
C GLU A 41 19.69 15.96 -5.37
N ASP A 42 18.43 15.91 -4.92
CA ASP A 42 18.08 15.90 -3.49
C ASP A 42 18.20 14.46 -2.96
N GLU A 43 18.99 14.30 -1.90
CA GLU A 43 19.19 13.03 -1.17
C GLU A 43 17.93 12.59 -0.37
N ASP A 44 16.87 13.42 -0.34
CA ASP A 44 15.73 13.28 0.57
C ASP A 44 14.50 12.54 -0.01
N ALA A 45 14.48 12.19 -1.30
CA ALA A 45 13.33 11.49 -1.89
C ALA A 45 13.33 9.99 -1.52
N LEU A 46 12.26 9.53 -0.87
CA LEU A 46 12.16 8.18 -0.32
C LEU A 46 11.84 7.12 -1.38
N PHE A 47 11.07 7.47 -2.41
CA PHE A 47 10.86 6.65 -3.62
C PHE A 47 11.55 7.31 -4.81
N GLY A 48 12.71 6.77 -5.17
CA GLY A 48 13.55 7.26 -6.27
C GLY A 48 13.10 6.78 -7.66
N PRO A 49 13.81 7.17 -8.73
CA PRO A 49 13.43 6.87 -10.13
C PRO A 49 13.31 5.37 -10.44
N GLU A 50 14.07 4.54 -9.73
CA GLU A 50 14.08 3.07 -9.88
C GLU A 50 12.96 2.39 -9.06
N SER A 51 12.12 3.16 -8.37
CA SER A 51 11.01 2.63 -7.58
C SER A 51 10.04 1.86 -8.46
N SER A 52 9.56 0.72 -7.95
CA SER A 52 8.51 -0.07 -8.58
C SER A 52 7.19 0.69 -8.73
N LEU A 53 7.02 1.78 -7.97
CA LEU A 53 5.90 2.71 -8.10
C LEU A 53 5.87 3.41 -9.47
N HIS A 54 7.00 3.52 -10.16
CA HIS A 54 7.07 4.12 -11.49
C HIS A 54 6.74 3.14 -12.63
N ILE A 55 6.62 1.84 -12.34
CA ILE A 55 6.29 0.85 -13.37
C ILE A 55 4.84 1.09 -13.82
N PRO A 56 4.61 1.41 -15.11
CA PRO A 56 3.27 1.68 -15.61
C PRO A 56 2.43 0.41 -15.60
N ARG A 57 1.13 0.58 -15.32
CA ARG A 57 0.15 -0.51 -15.39
C ARG A 57 -0.55 -0.53 -16.74
N GLU A 58 -0.86 -1.72 -17.22
CA GLU A 58 -1.79 -1.90 -18.33
C GLU A 58 -3.23 -1.62 -17.86
N GLN A 59 -3.90 -0.70 -18.54
CA GLN A 59 -5.28 -0.35 -18.21
C GLN A 59 -6.22 -1.54 -18.44
N GLY A 60 -7.06 -1.83 -17.45
CA GLY A 60 -8.01 -2.95 -17.53
C GLY A 60 -7.42 -4.31 -17.16
N SER A 61 -6.14 -4.38 -16.80
CA SER A 61 -5.47 -5.59 -16.32
C SER A 61 -5.13 -5.50 -14.83
N ALA A 62 -5.30 -6.62 -14.13
CA ALA A 62 -4.87 -6.80 -12.74
C ALA A 62 -3.50 -7.46 -12.72
N ASP A 63 -2.46 -6.65 -12.60
CA ASP A 63 -1.08 -7.13 -12.47
C ASP A 63 -0.75 -7.35 -10.99
N MET A 64 -0.99 -8.58 -10.51
CA MET A 64 -0.77 -8.94 -9.12
C MET A 64 0.72 -9.00 -8.75
N ASP A 65 1.60 -9.26 -9.72
CA ASP A 65 3.05 -9.30 -9.50
C ASP A 65 3.59 -7.88 -9.30
N ASN A 66 3.12 -6.91 -10.11
CA ASN A 66 3.44 -5.51 -9.93
C ASN A 66 2.89 -4.95 -8.60
N ILE A 67 1.68 -5.34 -8.20
CA ILE A 67 1.12 -5.00 -6.87
C ILE A 67 2.01 -5.56 -5.75
N ALA A 68 2.46 -6.81 -5.86
CA ALA A 68 3.32 -7.43 -4.86
C ALA A 68 4.71 -6.77 -4.77
N LEU A 69 5.29 -6.40 -5.92
CA LEU A 69 6.57 -5.72 -5.98
C LEU A 69 6.51 -4.35 -5.29
N VAL A 70 5.48 -3.54 -5.59
CA VAL A 70 5.25 -2.27 -4.92
C VAL A 70 5.00 -2.46 -3.43
N GLY A 71 4.20 -3.46 -3.06
CA GLY A 71 3.95 -3.75 -1.65
C GLY A 71 5.23 -4.04 -0.86
N THR A 72 6.17 -4.79 -1.45
CA THR A 72 7.48 -5.09 -0.83
C THR A 72 8.29 -3.81 -0.58
N GLU A 73 8.28 -2.87 -1.55
CA GLU A 73 8.98 -1.60 -1.41
C GLU A 73 8.34 -0.68 -0.36
N VAL A 74 7.01 -0.64 -0.30
CA VAL A 74 6.26 0.12 0.71
C VAL A 74 6.44 -0.49 2.11
N GLU A 75 6.49 -1.82 2.22
CA GLU A 75 6.80 -2.50 3.47
C GLU A 75 8.19 -2.10 3.98
N GLU A 76 9.20 -2.14 3.12
CA GLU A 76 10.57 -1.77 3.48
C GLU A 76 10.66 -0.28 3.87
N TYR A 77 9.92 0.58 3.18
CA TYR A 77 9.77 1.98 3.56
C TYR A 77 9.18 2.13 4.97
N LEU A 78 8.09 1.43 5.27
CA LEU A 78 7.45 1.47 6.58
C LEU A 78 8.33 0.87 7.67
N ARG A 79 9.08 -0.19 7.37
CA ARG A 79 10.04 -0.80 8.30
C ARG A 79 11.07 0.23 8.77
N ARG A 80 11.60 1.02 7.83
CA ARG A 80 12.62 2.05 8.10
C ARG A 80 12.07 3.28 8.83
N ASN A 81 10.84 3.70 8.51
CA ASN A 81 10.32 5.01 8.92
C ASN A 81 9.23 4.95 10.00
N ALA A 82 8.42 3.89 10.04
CA ALA A 82 7.34 3.71 11.02
C ALA A 82 7.72 2.72 12.15
N GLY A 83 8.77 1.92 11.94
CA GLY A 83 9.32 0.99 12.92
C GLY A 83 8.69 -0.40 12.92
N GLN A 84 9.38 -1.36 13.56
CA GLN A 84 9.03 -2.78 13.53
C GLN A 84 7.69 -3.10 14.19
N ASP A 85 7.27 -2.33 15.21
CA ASP A 85 6.00 -2.56 15.93
C ASP A 85 4.76 -2.51 15.02
N LEU A 86 4.79 -1.68 13.97
CA LEU A 86 3.73 -1.63 12.97
C LEU A 86 3.67 -2.93 12.17
N LEU A 87 4.83 -3.41 11.72
CA LEU A 87 4.94 -4.62 10.90
C LEU A 87 4.53 -5.85 11.73
N ASP A 88 4.97 -5.95 12.99
CA ASP A 88 4.56 -7.01 13.91
C ASP A 88 3.04 -7.02 14.16
N ALA A 89 2.38 -5.86 14.07
CA ALA A 89 0.93 -5.77 14.16
C ALA A 89 0.23 -6.24 12.88
N VAL A 90 0.84 -6.01 11.72
CA VAL A 90 0.33 -6.43 10.40
C VAL A 90 0.57 -7.92 10.14
N ASP A 91 1.71 -8.47 10.58
CA ASP A 91 2.08 -9.89 10.47
C ASP A 91 1.15 -10.83 11.24
N GLN A 92 0.28 -10.27 12.09
CA GLN A 92 -0.80 -11.02 12.74
C GLN A 92 -1.95 -11.39 11.80
N PHE A 93 -1.98 -10.84 10.58
CA PHE A 93 -2.97 -11.11 9.56
C PHE A 93 -2.39 -12.07 8.51
N GLU A 94 -3.12 -13.14 8.23
CA GLU A 94 -2.69 -14.20 7.32
C GLU A 94 -2.45 -13.68 5.90
N ASN A 95 -3.32 -12.75 5.46
CA ASN A 95 -3.24 -12.13 4.15
C ASN A 95 -3.20 -10.62 4.36
N HIS A 96 -2.04 -10.02 4.09
CA HIS A 96 -1.89 -8.59 4.12
C HIS A 96 -1.12 -8.10 2.89
N GLN A 97 -1.33 -6.84 2.54
CA GLN A 97 -0.60 -6.18 1.46
C GLN A 97 -0.43 -4.70 1.76
N TYR A 98 0.71 -4.16 1.38
CA TYR A 98 1.03 -2.75 1.49
C TYR A 98 0.79 -2.04 0.15
N PHE A 99 0.30 -0.81 0.23
CA PHE A 99 -0.02 0.00 -0.93
C PHE A 99 0.44 1.44 -0.70
N ALA A 100 0.80 2.12 -1.77
CA ALA A 100 1.04 3.56 -1.78
C ALA A 100 0.17 4.20 -2.86
N VAL A 101 -0.67 5.16 -2.45
CA VAL A 101 -1.70 5.76 -3.31
C VAL A 101 -1.74 7.28 -3.17
N SER A 102 -2.14 7.95 -4.24
CA SER A 102 -2.49 9.37 -4.19
C SER A 102 -3.81 9.63 -4.89
N ALA A 103 -4.79 10.19 -4.16
CA ALA A 103 -6.09 10.51 -4.73
C ALA A 103 -6.02 11.61 -5.80
N LEU A 104 -5.09 12.54 -5.67
CA LEU A 104 -4.94 13.67 -6.60
C LEU A 104 -3.82 13.46 -7.61
N GLY A 105 -2.87 12.56 -7.33
CA GLY A 105 -1.72 12.30 -8.19
C GLY A 105 -0.58 13.29 -8.05
N GLY A 106 -0.77 14.34 -7.26
CA GLY A 106 0.23 15.36 -7.04
C GLY A 106 -0.19 16.34 -5.95
N ALA A 107 0.82 16.92 -5.32
CA ALA A 107 0.65 17.93 -4.32
C ALA A 107 0.15 19.24 -4.96
N PRO A 108 -0.92 19.86 -4.44
CA PRO A 108 -1.33 21.19 -4.88
C PRO A 108 -0.22 22.22 -4.59
N ALA A 109 0.06 23.08 -5.55
CA ALA A 109 0.89 24.27 -5.37
C ALA A 109 -0.04 25.49 -5.38
N ASP A 110 0.03 26.34 -4.35
CA ASP A 110 -0.86 27.50 -4.18
C ASP A 110 -2.36 27.16 -4.23
N GLY A 111 -2.71 25.97 -3.74
CA GLY A 111 -4.09 25.46 -3.76
C GLY A 111 -4.57 24.94 -5.12
N VAL A 112 -3.69 24.85 -6.12
CA VAL A 112 -4.02 24.40 -7.48
C VAL A 112 -3.20 23.19 -7.88
N LEU A 113 -3.85 22.20 -8.50
CA LEU A 113 -3.19 21.07 -9.15
C LEU A 113 -2.75 21.50 -10.57
N LYS A 114 -1.44 21.65 -10.79
CA LYS A 114 -0.90 22.12 -12.08
C LYS A 114 -1.26 21.22 -13.26
N ASN A 115 -1.38 19.92 -13.02
CA ASN A 115 -1.67 18.91 -14.04
C ASN A 115 -3.10 18.35 -13.96
N GLY A 116 -3.99 19.01 -13.19
CA GLY A 116 -5.31 18.48 -12.88
C GLY A 116 -5.27 17.28 -11.91
N VAL A 117 -6.39 16.59 -11.79
CA VAL A 117 -6.54 15.40 -10.93
C VAL A 117 -6.10 14.17 -11.72
N ALA A 118 -5.07 13.47 -11.25
CA ALA A 118 -4.53 12.27 -11.88
C ALA A 118 -4.31 11.17 -10.83
N PRO A 119 -5.37 10.50 -10.35
CA PRO A 119 -5.26 9.54 -9.26
C PRO A 119 -4.20 8.48 -9.55
N PHE A 120 -3.40 8.16 -8.53
CA PHE A 120 -2.26 7.28 -8.65
C PHE A 120 -2.50 6.03 -7.82
N ARG A 121 -2.62 4.89 -8.51
CA ARG A 121 -2.75 3.51 -7.98
C ARG A 121 -3.84 3.33 -6.91
N VAL A 122 -4.86 4.19 -6.93
CA VAL A 122 -5.96 4.20 -5.94
C VAL A 122 -6.84 2.96 -6.01
N GLU A 123 -6.84 2.29 -7.16
CA GLU A 123 -7.58 1.06 -7.43
C GLU A 123 -6.86 -0.21 -6.94
N ASP A 124 -5.54 -0.17 -6.72
CA ASP A 124 -4.74 -1.34 -6.36
C ASP A 124 -5.25 -2.07 -5.12
N PRO A 125 -5.57 -1.39 -3.99
CA PRO A 125 -6.09 -2.07 -2.80
C PRO A 125 -7.38 -2.83 -3.08
N MET A 126 -8.26 -2.26 -3.91
CA MET A 126 -9.54 -2.87 -4.27
C MET A 126 -9.36 -4.06 -5.20
N ILE A 127 -8.48 -3.94 -6.22
CA ILE A 127 -8.16 -5.03 -7.13
C ILE A 127 -7.58 -6.22 -6.35
N TRP A 128 -6.62 -5.96 -5.46
CA TRP A 128 -6.04 -6.99 -4.61
C TRP A 128 -7.09 -7.62 -3.69
N PHE A 129 -7.93 -6.81 -3.05
CA PHE A 129 -8.96 -7.32 -2.14
C PHE A 129 -9.95 -8.25 -2.84
N LEU A 130 -10.40 -7.89 -4.05
CA LEU A 130 -11.29 -8.73 -4.86
C LEU A 130 -10.60 -10.04 -5.27
N ASN A 131 -9.33 -10.00 -5.69
CA ASN A 131 -8.59 -11.21 -6.05
C ASN A 131 -8.39 -12.17 -4.86
N THR A 132 -8.06 -11.61 -3.69
CA THR A 132 -7.80 -12.38 -2.47
C THR A 132 -9.08 -12.98 -1.87
N THR A 133 -10.22 -12.29 -2.00
CA THR A 133 -11.51 -12.79 -1.50
C THR A 133 -12.16 -13.81 -2.44
N GLU A 134 -12.00 -13.70 -3.77
CA GLU A 134 -12.52 -14.69 -4.71
C GLU A 134 -11.88 -16.07 -4.52
N LYS A 135 -10.57 -16.12 -4.24
CA LYS A 135 -9.84 -17.37 -3.95
C LYS A 135 -10.40 -18.12 -2.73
N ARG A 136 -11.09 -17.43 -1.82
CA ARG A 136 -11.70 -18.00 -0.60
C ARG A 136 -13.12 -18.51 -0.80
N ARG A 137 -13.78 -18.17 -1.91
CA ARG A 137 -15.18 -18.55 -2.14
C ARG A 137 -15.34 -19.98 -2.68
N TRP A 138 -14.23 -20.65 -3.00
CA TRP A 138 -14.17 -21.97 -3.63
C TRP A 138 -13.33 -23.01 -2.84
N LEU A 139 -12.97 -22.69 -1.59
CA LEU A 139 -12.35 -23.60 -0.61
C LEU A 139 -13.33 -23.81 0.55
#